data_AF-A0A353X644-F1
#
_entry.id   AF-A0A353X644-F1
#
_cell.length_a   1.000
_cell.length_b   1.000
_cell.length_c   1.000
_cell.angle_alpha   90.00
_cell.angle_beta   90.00
_cell.angle_gamma   90.00
#
_symmetry.space_group_name_H-M   'P 1'
#
loop_
_entity.id
_entity.type
_entity.pdbx_description
1 polymer ?
#
loop_
_entity_poly.entity_id
_entity_poly.type
_entity_poly.pdbx_seq_one_letter_code
_entity_poly.pdbx_strand_id
1 'polypeptide(L)'
;MAMVGAQRAAELAGVSRSTIQRYIRTGKLSAHKDGSSRARVDVAELERVFGGLLPQGTAAPPPAIEDALEVDRLRLRVEMLEVRLRLAEEQIEDLKGQRDQWQRQATQVLLTSQHAQREAREYKDLLRRRQAAARQAAEAQKSGLTERVRALNPGNQNSSGFLGSIAGLLRRPQTTEKAAAG
;
A
#
# COMPACT_ATOMS: atom_id res chain seq x y z
N MET A 1 61.43 -20.87 -32.30
CA MET A 1 60.72 -21.51 -31.17
C MET A 1 61.45 -21.15 -29.88
N ALA A 2 60.72 -20.95 -28.78
CA ALA A 2 61.32 -20.49 -27.51
C ALA A 2 61.94 -21.68 -26.76
N MET A 3 63.21 -21.59 -26.40
CA MET A 3 63.90 -22.64 -25.63
C MET A 3 63.99 -22.25 -24.16
N VAL A 4 63.51 -23.13 -23.28
CA VAL A 4 63.48 -22.90 -21.83
C VAL A 4 64.39 -23.88 -21.09
N GLY A 5 64.98 -23.42 -19.99
CA GLY A 5 65.74 -24.28 -19.09
C GLY A 5 64.83 -25.21 -18.27
N ALA A 6 65.39 -26.30 -17.73
CA ALA A 6 64.62 -27.32 -17.00
C ALA A 6 63.77 -26.81 -15.83
N GLN A 7 64.18 -25.72 -15.18
CA GLN A 7 63.40 -25.09 -14.10
C GLN A 7 62.18 -24.35 -14.65
N ARG A 8 62.37 -23.55 -15.70
CA ARG A 8 61.27 -22.84 -16.35
C ARG A 8 60.29 -23.79 -17.05
N ALA A 9 60.80 -24.89 -17.60
CA ALA A 9 59.99 -25.98 -18.14
C ALA A 9 59.10 -26.64 -17.08
N ALA A 10 59.62 -26.82 -15.85
CA ALA A 10 58.87 -27.38 -14.73
C ALA A 10 57.70 -26.46 -14.31
N GLU A 11 57.95 -25.16 -14.21
CA GLU A 11 56.91 -24.16 -13.92
C GLU A 11 55.84 -24.13 -15.01
N LEU A 12 56.25 -24.17 -16.27
CA LEU A 12 55.38 -24.17 -17.43
C LEU A 12 54.48 -25.41 -17.51
N ALA A 13 55.04 -26.59 -17.22
CA ALA A 13 54.31 -27.86 -17.30
C ALA A 13 53.59 -28.23 -15.98
N GLY A 14 53.75 -27.46 -14.91
CA GLY A 14 53.13 -27.75 -13.61
C GLY A 14 53.69 -29.00 -12.91
N VAL A 15 54.93 -29.37 -13.21
CA VAL A 15 55.57 -30.59 -12.68
C VAL A 15 56.90 -30.26 -12.01
N SER A 16 57.43 -31.18 -11.21
CA SER A 16 58.74 -30.97 -10.57
C SER A 16 59.90 -30.98 -11.58
N ARG A 17 60.96 -30.22 -11.28
CA ARG A 17 62.21 -30.21 -12.05
C ARG A 17 62.81 -31.62 -12.25
N SER A 18 62.68 -32.50 -11.25
CA SER A 18 63.14 -33.89 -11.33
C SER A 18 62.35 -34.72 -12.33
N THR A 19 61.05 -34.44 -12.50
CA THR A 19 60.20 -35.07 -13.52
C THR A 19 60.62 -34.66 -14.93
N ILE A 20 60.88 -33.37 -15.16
CA ILE A 20 61.42 -32.89 -16.45
C ILE A 20 62.76 -33.57 -16.77
N GLN A 21 63.69 -33.62 -15.81
CA GLN A 21 64.99 -34.28 -16.00
C GLN A 21 64.88 -35.79 -16.20
N ARG A 22 63.91 -36.46 -15.58
CA ARG A 22 63.62 -37.88 -15.82
C ARG A 22 63.14 -38.07 -17.25
N TYR A 23 62.22 -37.23 -17.72
CA TYR A 23 61.62 -37.35 -19.05
C TYR A 23 62.63 -37.07 -20.17
N ILE A 24 63.57 -36.15 -19.94
CA ILE A 24 64.72 -35.93 -20.83
C ILE A 24 65.62 -37.19 -20.86
N ARG A 25 65.95 -37.77 -19.70
CA ARG A 25 66.78 -38.98 -19.63
C ARG A 25 66.12 -40.21 -20.27
N THR A 26 64.81 -40.35 -20.14
CA THR A 26 64.05 -41.46 -20.74
C THR A 26 63.66 -41.19 -22.20
N GLY A 27 64.08 -40.06 -22.80
CA GLY A 27 63.77 -39.71 -24.19
C GLY A 27 62.31 -39.33 -24.46
N LYS A 28 61.50 -39.11 -23.42
CA LYS A 28 60.10 -38.68 -23.57
C LYS A 28 59.99 -37.20 -23.96
N LEU A 29 60.94 -36.39 -23.51
CA LEU A 29 61.09 -34.97 -23.87
C LEU A 29 62.40 -34.78 -24.64
N SER A 30 62.30 -34.17 -25.82
CA SER A 30 63.48 -33.79 -26.59
C SER A 30 64.14 -32.56 -25.98
N ALA A 31 65.45 -32.62 -25.73
CA ALA A 31 66.21 -31.51 -25.18
C ALA A 31 67.52 -31.31 -25.94
N HIS A 32 67.86 -30.05 -26.22
CA HIS A 32 69.13 -29.66 -26.79
C HIS A 32 70.14 -29.41 -25.67
N LYS A 33 71.34 -29.98 -25.81
CA LYS A 33 72.45 -29.67 -24.92
C LYS A 33 73.20 -28.48 -25.49
N ASP A 34 73.20 -27.38 -24.76
CA ASP A 34 74.02 -26.23 -25.08
C ASP A 34 75.50 -26.55 -24.78
N GLY A 35 76.45 -25.79 -25.34
CA GLY A 35 77.90 -25.99 -25.14
C GLY A 35 78.37 -25.94 -23.67
N SER A 36 77.48 -25.53 -22.76
CA SER A 36 77.64 -25.52 -21.31
C SER A 36 77.07 -26.78 -20.62
N SER A 37 76.75 -27.86 -21.36
CA SER A 37 76.15 -29.11 -20.86
C SER A 37 74.78 -28.94 -20.18
N ARG A 38 74.12 -27.78 -20.35
CA ARG A 38 72.78 -27.52 -19.84
C ARG A 38 71.75 -27.92 -20.89
N ALA A 39 70.75 -28.71 -20.47
CA ALA A 39 69.64 -29.12 -21.31
C ALA A 39 68.62 -27.97 -21.44
N ARG A 40 68.30 -27.60 -22.68
CA ARG A 40 67.22 -26.68 -23.05
C ARG A 40 66.11 -27.44 -23.77
N VAL A 41 64.87 -27.22 -23.37
CA VAL A 41 63.67 -27.88 -23.89
C VAL A 41 62.86 -26.86 -24.69
N ASP A 42 62.30 -27.27 -25.82
CA ASP A 42 61.37 -26.44 -26.57
C ASP A 42 60.00 -26.38 -25.85
N VAL A 43 59.35 -25.22 -25.86
CA VAL A 43 58.00 -25.05 -25.34
C VAL A 43 56.99 -25.93 -26.09
N ALA A 44 57.17 -26.14 -27.40
CA ALA A 44 56.31 -27.02 -28.20
C ALA A 44 56.41 -28.50 -27.76
N GLU A 45 57.60 -28.94 -27.32
CA GLU A 45 57.78 -30.28 -26.78
C GLU A 45 57.11 -30.45 -25.41
N LEU A 46 57.08 -29.38 -24.60
CA LEU A 46 56.34 -29.39 -23.34
C LEU A 46 54.83 -29.49 -23.56
N GLU A 47 54.29 -28.73 -24.52
CA GLU A 47 52.87 -28.83 -24.89
C GLU A 47 52.52 -30.21 -25.44
N ARG A 48 53.38 -30.79 -26.30
CA ARG A 48 53.18 -32.13 -26.86
C ARG A 48 53.10 -33.22 -25.79
N VAL A 49 53.94 -33.14 -24.76
CA VAL A 49 54.06 -34.19 -23.73
C VAL A 49 53.07 -34.00 -22.58
N PHE A 50 52.78 -32.76 -22.18
CA PHE A 50 51.93 -32.47 -21.02
C PHE A 50 50.52 -32.01 -21.41
N GLY A 51 50.22 -31.82 -22.70
CA GLY A 51 48.88 -31.51 -23.20
C GLY A 51 48.42 -30.08 -22.96
N GLY A 52 49.27 -29.22 -22.41
CA GLY A 52 49.00 -27.80 -22.12
C GLY A 52 49.99 -27.24 -21.10
N LEU A 53 50.21 -25.93 -21.14
CA LEU A 53 51.08 -25.22 -20.19
C LEU A 53 50.24 -24.43 -19.21
N LEU A 54 50.69 -24.37 -17.96
CA LEU A 54 50.05 -23.53 -16.95
C LEU A 54 50.09 -22.06 -17.39
N PRO A 55 48.98 -21.31 -17.25
CA PRO A 55 48.98 -19.88 -17.49
C PRO A 55 50.01 -19.24 -16.56
N GLN A 56 50.96 -18.52 -17.17
CA GLN A 56 52.02 -17.84 -16.45
C GLN A 56 51.42 -16.82 -15.48
N GLY A 57 51.58 -17.05 -14.18
CA GLY A 57 51.41 -16.00 -13.17
C GLY A 57 49.97 -15.64 -12.80
N THR A 58 49.06 -16.60 -12.68
CA THR A 58 47.88 -16.41 -11.83
C THR A 58 47.95 -17.35 -10.64
N ALA A 59 48.62 -16.89 -9.58
CA ALA A 59 48.22 -17.31 -8.25
C ALA A 59 46.77 -16.84 -8.12
N ALA A 60 45.82 -17.75 -8.29
CA ALA A 60 44.42 -17.46 -7.98
C ALA A 60 44.38 -16.92 -6.55
N PRO A 61 43.87 -15.70 -6.30
CA PRO A 61 43.62 -15.28 -4.93
C PRO A 61 42.62 -16.28 -4.31
N PRO A 62 42.73 -16.60 -3.02
CA PRO A 62 41.87 -17.61 -2.41
C PRO A 62 40.41 -17.15 -2.53
N PRO A 63 39.53 -17.90 -3.23
CA PRO A 63 38.13 -17.48 -3.46
C PRO A 63 37.27 -17.48 -2.17
N ALA A 64 37.80 -18.00 -1.06
CA ALA A 64 37.01 -18.27 0.13
C ALA A 64 36.64 -17.04 1.00
N ILE A 65 37.35 -15.91 0.87
CA ILE A 65 37.16 -14.77 1.79
C ILE A 65 36.09 -13.80 1.27
N GLU A 66 36.09 -13.50 -0.04
CA GLU A 66 35.05 -12.65 -0.65
C GLU A 66 33.68 -13.34 -0.62
N ASP A 67 33.61 -14.62 -0.96
CA ASP A 67 32.36 -15.40 -0.92
C ASP A 67 31.75 -15.46 0.50
N ALA A 68 32.59 -15.57 1.54
CA ALA A 68 32.12 -15.59 2.93
C ALA A 68 31.53 -14.24 3.36
N LEU A 69 32.17 -13.14 2.98
CA LEU A 69 31.69 -11.79 3.27
C LEU A 69 30.38 -11.47 2.52
N GLU A 70 30.23 -11.96 1.30
CA GLU A 70 28.98 -11.82 0.54
C GLU A 70 27.83 -12.60 1.18
N VAL A 71 28.09 -13.83 1.63
CA VAL A 71 27.09 -14.64 2.35
C VAL A 71 26.62 -13.95 3.63
N ASP A 72 27.54 -13.38 4.42
CA ASP A 72 27.16 -12.65 5.65
C ASP A 72 26.40 -11.35 5.35
N ARG A 73 26.76 -10.64 4.28
CA ARG A 73 26.01 -9.46 3.83
C ARG A 73 24.59 -9.83 3.39
N LEU A 74 24.42 -10.95 2.68
CA LEU A 74 23.12 -11.45 2.26
C LEU A 74 22.28 -11.89 3.46
N ARG A 75 22.87 -12.58 4.45
CA ARG A 75 22.19 -12.94 5.70
C ARG A 75 21.66 -11.73 6.45
N LEU A 76 22.51 -10.72 6.67
CA LEU A 76 22.10 -9.48 7.32
C LEU A 76 20.97 -8.78 6.54
N ARG A 77 21.02 -8.84 5.21
CA ARG A 77 19.96 -8.26 4.37
C ARG A 77 18.64 -9.01 4.53
N VAL A 78 18.67 -10.34 4.59
CA VAL A 78 17.49 -11.17 4.84
C VAL A 78 16.90 -10.86 6.21
N GLU A 79 17.71 -10.87 7.27
CA GLU A 79 17.24 -10.54 8.62
C GLU A 79 16.58 -9.16 8.70
N MET A 80 17.19 -8.15 8.08
CA MET A 80 16.61 -6.82 8.05
C MET A 80 15.29 -6.78 7.27
N LEU A 81 15.17 -7.53 6.17
CA LEU A 81 13.92 -7.62 5.42
C LEU A 81 12.84 -8.34 6.22
N GLU A 82 13.18 -9.40 6.94
CA GLU A 82 12.25 -10.11 7.82
C GLU A 82 11.75 -9.22 8.97
N VAL A 83 12.62 -8.42 9.58
CA VAL A 83 12.21 -7.43 10.60
C VAL A 83 11.23 -6.42 10.02
N ARG A 84 11.50 -5.90 8.81
CA ARG A 84 10.60 -4.97 8.12
C ARG A 84 9.27 -5.60 7.77
N LEU A 85 9.28 -6.88 7.36
CA LEU A 85 8.07 -7.63 7.06
C LEU A 85 7.20 -7.77 8.30
N ARG A 86 7.78 -8.21 9.43
CA ARG A 86 7.06 -8.32 10.71
C ARG A 86 6.45 -6.99 11.14
N LEU A 87 7.22 -5.91 11.06
CA LEU A 87 6.71 -4.57 11.41
C LEU A 87 5.54 -4.15 10.49
N ALA A 88 5.63 -4.44 9.19
CA ALA A 88 4.56 -4.13 8.24
C ALA A 88 3.30 -4.98 8.50
N GLU A 89 3.46 -6.25 8.86
CA GLU A 89 2.36 -7.14 9.24
C GLU A 89 1.65 -6.64 10.50
N GLU A 90 2.41 -6.26 11.53
CA GLU A 90 1.88 -5.65 12.76
C GLU A 90 1.10 -4.37 12.44
N GLN A 91 1.66 -3.47 11.62
CA GLN A 91 0.97 -2.25 11.20
C GLN A 91 -0.32 -2.54 10.44
N ILE A 92 -0.33 -3.55 9.56
CA ILE A 92 -1.54 -3.95 8.83
C ILE A 92 -2.60 -4.45 9.80
N GLU A 93 -2.22 -5.22 10.82
CA GLU A 93 -3.17 -5.73 11.80
C GLU A 93 -3.77 -4.62 12.66
N ASP A 94 -2.94 -3.66 13.10
CA ASP A 94 -3.42 -2.46 13.80
C ASP A 94 -4.40 -1.65 12.94
N LEU A 95 -4.08 -1.44 11.65
CA LEU A 95 -4.94 -0.71 10.73
C LEU A 95 -6.26 -1.43 10.46
N LYS A 96 -6.25 -2.76 10.35
CA LYS A 96 -7.48 -3.57 10.26
C LYS A 96 -8.32 -3.41 11.52
N GLY A 97 -7.69 -3.50 12.70
CA GLY A 97 -8.34 -3.30 13.98
C GLY A 97 -9.03 -1.93 14.08
N GLN A 98 -8.33 -0.86 13.68
CA GLN A 98 -8.88 0.50 13.63
C GLN A 98 -10.03 0.63 12.63
N ARG A 99 -9.89 0.09 11.42
CA ARG A 99 -10.95 0.07 10.41
C ARG A 99 -12.21 -0.60 10.95
N ASP A 100 -12.07 -1.76 11.58
CA ASP A 100 -13.21 -2.53 12.09
C ASP A 100 -13.88 -1.81 13.26
N GLN A 101 -13.12 -1.12 14.12
CA GLN A 101 -13.66 -0.25 15.16
C GLN A 101 -14.45 0.93 14.55
N TRP A 102 -13.89 1.60 13.54
CA TRP A 102 -14.59 2.69 12.85
C TRP A 102 -15.86 2.21 12.14
N GLN A 103 -15.83 1.03 11.51
CA GLN A 103 -17.03 0.45 10.92
C GLN A 103 -18.12 0.21 11.98
N ARG A 104 -17.77 -0.36 13.13
CA ARG A 104 -18.72 -0.55 14.24
C ARG A 104 -19.30 0.77 14.73
N GLN A 105 -18.46 1.78 14.93
CA GLN A 105 -18.91 3.12 15.35
C GLN A 105 -19.83 3.77 14.32
N ALA A 106 -19.47 3.70 13.04
CA ALA A 106 -20.29 4.23 11.95
C ALA A 106 -21.65 3.54 11.87
N THR A 107 -21.69 2.21 12.00
CA THR A 107 -22.96 1.45 12.05
C THR A 107 -23.81 1.87 13.26
N GLN A 108 -23.21 2.03 14.44
CA GLN A 108 -23.92 2.48 15.64
C GLN A 108 -24.49 3.90 15.49
N VAL A 109 -23.72 4.83 14.93
CA VAL A 109 -24.18 6.20 14.63
C VAL A 109 -25.31 6.19 13.61
N LEU A 110 -25.22 5.33 12.58
CA LEU A 110 -26.28 5.21 11.58
C LEU A 110 -27.58 4.68 12.19
N LEU A 111 -27.51 3.65 13.05
CA LEU A 111 -28.67 3.10 13.73
C LEU A 111 -29.32 4.14 14.64
N THR A 112 -28.55 4.81 15.48
CA THR A 112 -29.06 5.86 16.40
C THR A 112 -29.67 7.04 15.63
N SER A 113 -29.05 7.47 14.53
CA SER A 113 -29.61 8.49 13.63
C SER A 113 -30.94 8.04 13.02
N GLN A 114 -31.04 6.79 12.54
CA GLN A 114 -32.30 6.25 12.02
C GLN A 114 -33.40 6.21 13.08
N HIS A 115 -33.09 5.80 14.31
CA HIS A 115 -34.05 5.80 15.42
C HIS A 115 -34.53 7.22 15.72
N ALA A 116 -33.62 8.18 15.89
CA ALA A 116 -33.97 9.58 16.12
C ALA A 116 -34.83 10.17 15.00
N GLN A 117 -34.54 9.82 13.74
CA GLN A 117 -35.36 10.25 12.60
C GLN A 117 -36.77 9.66 12.62
N ARG A 118 -36.94 8.39 13.03
CA ARG A 118 -38.26 7.75 13.15
C ARG A 118 -39.09 8.43 14.24
N GLU A 119 -38.51 8.62 15.42
CA GLU A 119 -39.17 9.31 16.54
C GLU A 119 -39.57 10.73 16.16
N ALA A 120 -38.69 11.47 15.47
CA ALA A 120 -39.00 12.82 15.00
C ALA A 120 -40.17 12.84 13.99
N ARG A 121 -40.30 11.82 13.13
CA ARG A 121 -41.44 11.69 12.21
C ARG A 121 -42.74 11.40 12.97
N GLU A 122 -42.71 10.43 13.88
CA GLU A 122 -43.85 10.09 14.72
C GLU A 122 -44.34 11.28 15.54
N TYR A 123 -43.42 12.03 16.15
CA TYR A 123 -43.74 13.24 16.90
C TYR A 123 -44.38 14.32 16.02
N LYS A 124 -43.84 14.54 14.81
CA LYS A 124 -44.42 15.48 13.83
C LYS A 124 -45.83 15.06 13.42
N ASP A 125 -46.10 13.76 13.28
CA ASP A 125 -47.41 13.26 12.90
C ASP A 125 -48.43 13.37 14.04
N LEU A 126 -48.01 13.09 15.27
CA LEU A 126 -48.81 13.35 16.47
C LEU A 126 -49.18 14.83 16.60
N LEU A 127 -48.21 15.73 16.37
CA LEU A 127 -48.45 17.17 16.42
C LEU A 127 -49.43 17.60 15.33
N ARG A 128 -49.28 17.08 14.10
CA ARG A 128 -50.21 17.35 13.00
C ARG A 128 -51.63 16.88 13.32
N ARG A 129 -51.79 15.67 13.90
CA ARG A 129 -53.10 15.15 14.32
C ARG A 129 -53.73 16.03 15.40
N ARG A 130 -52.97 16.45 16.41
CA ARG A 130 -53.44 17.37 17.47
C ARG A 130 -53.86 18.72 16.89
N GLN A 131 -53.07 19.29 15.99
CA GLN A 131 -53.40 20.56 15.33
C GLN A 131 -54.66 20.45 14.46
N ALA A 132 -54.81 19.35 13.71
CA ALA A 132 -56.00 19.11 12.89
C ALA A 132 -57.26 18.97 13.76
N ALA A 133 -57.20 18.20 14.85
CA ALA A 133 -58.31 18.07 15.80
C ALA A 133 -58.67 19.41 16.46
N ALA A 134 -57.67 20.21 16.84
CA ALA A 134 -57.90 21.54 17.40
C ALA A 134 -58.56 22.49 16.38
N ARG A 135 -58.15 22.43 15.10
CA ARG A 135 -58.80 23.20 14.01
C ARG A 135 -60.25 22.77 13.81
N GLN A 136 -60.51 21.47 13.74
CA GLN A 136 -61.88 20.94 13.61
C GLN A 136 -62.77 21.33 14.80
N ALA A 137 -62.24 21.26 16.02
CA ALA A 137 -62.97 21.69 17.22
C ALA A 137 -63.27 23.19 17.18
N ALA A 138 -62.31 24.03 16.76
CA ALA A 138 -62.52 25.46 16.61
C ALA A 138 -63.52 25.79 15.50
N GLU A 139 -63.49 25.07 14.38
CA GLU A 139 -64.47 25.19 13.29
C GLU A 139 -65.87 24.80 13.75
N ALA A 140 -66.02 23.68 14.47
CA ALA A 140 -67.30 23.24 15.04
C ALA A 140 -67.85 24.22 16.08
N GLN A 141 -66.99 24.82 16.90
CA GLN A 141 -67.39 25.89 17.82
C GLN A 141 -67.86 27.14 17.06
N LYS A 142 -67.12 27.56 16.02
CA LYS A 142 -67.51 28.69 15.18
C LYS A 142 -68.85 28.45 14.49
N SER A 143 -69.05 27.27 13.89
CA SER A 143 -70.32 26.94 13.23
C SER A 143 -71.49 26.92 14.23
N GLY A 144 -71.33 26.29 15.40
CA GLY A 144 -72.34 26.29 16.45
C GLY A 144 -72.66 27.70 16.98
N LEU A 145 -71.65 28.57 17.14
CA LEU A 145 -71.86 29.98 17.48
C LEU A 145 -72.62 30.72 16.38
N THR A 146 -72.27 30.52 15.11
CA THR A 146 -72.98 31.16 13.98
C THR A 146 -74.43 30.69 13.88
N GLU A 147 -74.71 29.41 14.10
CA GLU A 147 -76.07 28.87 14.13
C GLU A 147 -76.88 29.46 15.30
N ARG A 148 -76.27 29.56 16.49
CA ARG A 148 -76.91 30.12 17.68
C ARG A 148 -77.21 31.62 17.52
N VAL A 149 -76.30 32.39 16.93
CA VAL A 149 -76.53 33.81 16.59
C VAL A 149 -77.65 33.94 15.56
N ARG A 150 -77.70 33.06 14.55
CA ARG A 150 -78.78 33.02 13.55
C ARG A 150 -80.14 32.71 14.17
N ALA A 151 -80.20 31.78 15.13
CA ALA A 151 -81.43 31.40 15.82
C ALA A 151 -81.96 32.50 16.76
N LEU A 152 -81.08 33.28 17.39
CA LEU A 152 -81.45 34.39 18.28
C LEU A 152 -81.86 35.66 17.52
N ASN A 153 -81.57 35.77 16.22
CA ASN A 153 -81.93 36.93 15.41
C ASN A 153 -82.72 36.52 14.14
N PRO A 154 -83.97 36.04 14.27
CA PRO A 154 -84.80 35.63 13.14
C PRO A 154 -85.30 36.81 12.27
N GLY A 155 -84.99 38.05 12.65
CA GLY A 155 -85.62 39.27 12.11
C GLY A 155 -84.76 40.18 11.24
N ASN A 156 -83.49 39.88 10.93
CA ASN A 156 -82.66 40.78 10.11
C ASN A 156 -82.30 40.17 8.74
N GLN A 157 -83.17 40.39 7.75
CA GLN A 157 -82.93 40.01 6.35
C GLN A 157 -82.11 41.04 5.56
N ASN A 158 -81.70 42.17 6.15
CA ASN A 158 -80.93 43.21 5.47
C ASN A 158 -79.63 43.55 6.22
N SER A 159 -78.61 42.71 6.12
CA SER A 159 -77.22 43.15 6.37
C SER A 159 -76.20 42.33 5.57
N SER A 160 -76.40 42.28 4.25
CA SER A 160 -75.44 41.78 3.26
C SER A 160 -74.26 42.76 3.00
N GLY A 161 -73.83 43.55 3.99
CA GLY A 161 -72.95 44.70 3.73
C GLY A 161 -71.76 44.97 4.65
N PHE A 162 -71.63 44.38 5.85
CA PHE A 162 -70.70 44.97 6.85
C PHE A 162 -69.55 44.09 7.39
N LEU A 163 -69.43 42.82 7.00
CA LEU A 163 -68.31 41.97 7.46
C LEU A 163 -67.32 41.59 6.35
N GLY A 164 -67.27 42.38 5.27
CA GLY A 164 -66.25 42.26 4.22
C GLY A 164 -64.95 43.02 4.50
N SER A 165 -64.83 43.76 5.62
CA SER A 165 -63.74 44.72 5.81
C SER A 165 -62.64 44.32 6.82
N ILE A 166 -62.79 43.22 7.56
CA ILE A 166 -61.76 42.74 8.52
C ILE A 166 -61.01 41.49 7.97
N ALA A 167 -60.98 41.31 6.65
CA ALA A 167 -60.10 40.31 6.01
C ALA A 167 -58.84 40.94 5.38
N GLY A 168 -58.71 42.27 5.41
CA GLY A 168 -57.64 43.01 4.73
C GLY A 168 -56.42 43.41 5.59
N LEU A 169 -56.43 43.21 6.91
CA LEU A 169 -55.47 43.90 7.80
C LEU A 169 -54.41 43.01 8.49
N LEU A 170 -54.11 41.82 7.97
CA LEU A 170 -52.97 41.00 8.42
C LEU A 170 -52.20 40.40 7.23
N ARG A 171 -51.97 41.21 6.19
CA ARG A 171 -50.92 40.92 5.21
C ARG A 171 -49.58 41.28 5.85
N ARG A 172 -48.91 40.29 6.47
CA ARG A 172 -47.52 40.43 6.93
C ARG A 172 -46.66 40.91 5.75
N PRO A 173 -45.80 41.94 5.92
CA PRO A 173 -44.87 42.31 4.86
C PRO A 173 -43.91 41.15 4.59
N GLN A 174 -43.75 40.83 3.30
CA GLN A 174 -42.66 40.01 2.79
C GLN A 174 -41.35 40.71 3.17
N THR A 175 -40.61 40.15 4.12
CA THR A 175 -39.20 40.52 4.32
C THR A 175 -38.42 39.89 3.18
N THR A 176 -38.13 40.69 2.16
CA THR A 176 -37.05 40.43 1.22
C THR A 176 -35.74 40.50 2.01
N GLU A 177 -35.18 39.35 2.36
CA GLU A 177 -33.77 39.28 2.78
C GLU A 177 -32.99 38.63 1.64
N LYS A 178 -32.47 39.51 0.79
CA LYS A 178 -31.45 39.25 -0.22
C LYS A 178 -30.14 39.76 0.37
N ALA A 179 -29.06 38.98 0.18
CA ALA A 179 -27.65 39.26 0.54
C ALA A 179 -27.30 38.94 2.02
N ALA A 180 -26.18 38.32 2.40
CA ALA A 180 -24.91 38.01 1.73
C ALA A 180 -24.09 37.00 2.58
N ALA A 181 -22.96 36.57 1.99
CA ALA A 181 -21.79 35.88 2.59
C ALA A 181 -21.94 34.37 2.80
N GLY A 182 -20.99 33.52 2.41
CA GLY A 182 -19.61 33.69 1.97
C GLY A 182 -18.95 32.33 2.16
#